data_AF-A0A933RUX2-F1
#
_entry.id   AF-A0A933RUX2-F1
#
_cell.length_a   1.000
_cell.length_b   1.000
_cell.length_c   1.000
_cell.angle_alpha   90.00
_cell.angle_beta   90.00
_cell.angle_gamma   90.00
#
_symmetry.space_group_name_H-M   'P 1'
#
loop_
_entity.id
_entity.type
_entity.pdbx_description
1 polymer ?
#
loop_
_entity_poly.entity_id
_entity_poly.type
_entity_poly.pdbx_seq_one_letter_code
_entity_poly.pdbx_strand_id
1 'polypeptide(L)' 'MRDHTYQVRAVWDDEAKVWVAISDDVPGLVTEASTAETLIEKLKVLIPELLEANSMLPVIQETPSRF' A
#
# COMPACT_ATOMS: atom_id res chain seq x y z
N MET A 1 -9.39 14.36 9.81
CA MET A 1 -8.91 13.24 8.97
C MET A 1 -9.35 11.96 9.67
N ARG A 2 -9.89 10.97 8.96
CA ARG A 2 -10.14 9.66 9.60
C ARG A 2 -8.80 8.93 9.60
N ASP A 3 -8.33 8.52 10.76
CA ASP A 3 -7.21 7.57 10.84
C ASP A 3 -7.71 6.24 10.25
N HIS A 4 -7.13 5.83 9.11
CA HIS A 4 -7.33 4.50 8.54
C HIS A 4 -6.03 3.72 8.71
N THR A 5 -6.13 2.58 9.38
CA THR A 5 -5.02 1.64 9.57
C THR A 5 -5.17 0.53 8.53
N TYR A 6 -4.14 0.34 7.71
CA TYR A 6 -4.04 -0.75 6.74
C TYR A 6 -3.05 -1.80 7.26
N GLN A 7 -3.44 -3.07 7.27
CA GLN A 7 -2.59 -4.16 7.72
C GLN A 7 -1.89 -4.82 6.53
N VAL A 8 -0.56 -4.88 6.58
CA VAL A 8 0.26 -5.58 5.58
C VAL A 8 0.97 -6.74 6.26
N ARG A 9 0.85 -7.93 5.68
CA ARG A 9 1.56 -9.12 6.14
C ARG A 9 2.82 -9.31 5.31
N ALA A 10 3.96 -9.35 5.99
CA ALA A 10 5.24 -9.71 5.37
C ALA A 10 5.66 -11.10 5.85
N VAL A 11 6.03 -11.98 4.92
CA VAL A 11 6.51 -13.33 5.19
C VAL A 11 7.88 -13.49 4.52
N TRP A 12 8.83 -14.08 5.24
CA TRP A 12 10.12 -14.45 4.66
C TRP A 12 9.97 -15.73 3.84
N ASP A 13 10.39 -15.67 2.58
CA ASP A 13 10.54 -16.83 1.70
C ASP A 13 12.00 -17.30 1.76
N ASP A 14 12.23 -18.48 2.32
CA ASP A 14 13.58 -19.01 2.47
C ASP A 14 14.17 -19.55 1.16
N GLU A 15 13.34 -19.98 0.21
CA GLU A 15 13.81 -20.50 -1.08
C GLU A 15 14.32 -19.35 -1.96
N ALA A 16 13.59 -18.24 -1.98
CA ALA A 16 13.96 -17.05 -2.75
C ALA A 16 14.87 -16.08 -1.99
N LYS A 17 15.01 -16.24 -0.66
CA LYS A 17 15.75 -15.33 0.23
C LYS A 17 15.26 -13.88 0.14
N VAL A 18 13.94 -13.72 0.11
CA VAL A 18 13.26 -12.42 0.06
C VAL A 18 12.10 -12.35 1.04
N TRP A 19 11.75 -11.15 1.47
CA TRP A 19 10.49 -10.85 2.10
C TRP A 19 9.41 -10.65 1.04
N VAL A 20 8.26 -11.26 1.22
CA VAL A 20 7.06 -11.08 0.39
C VAL A 20 5.98 -10.41 1.22
N ALA A 21 5.41 -9.32 0.70
CA ALA A 21 4.32 -8.58 1.32
C ALA A 21 3.01 -8.74 0.56
N ILE A 22 1.93 -9.00 1.31
CA ILE A 22 0.55 -9.09 0.84
C ILE A 22 -0.40 -8.41 1.83
N SER A 23 -1.54 -7.91 1.34
CA SER A 23 -2.56 -7.28 2.18
C SER A 23 -3.96 -7.48 1.61
N ASP A 24 -4.92 -7.78 2.48
CA ASP A 24 -6.35 -7.78 2.16
C ASP A 24 -6.95 -6.36 2.16
N ASP A 25 -6.35 -5.43 2.91
CA ASP A 25 -6.81 -4.04 3.01
C ASP A 25 -6.37 -3.18 1.82
N VAL A 26 -5.36 -3.64 1.07
CA VAL A 26 -4.81 -2.94 -0.11
C VAL A 26 -4.92 -3.86 -1.32
N PRO A 27 -6.05 -3.83 -2.06
CA PRO A 27 -6.26 -4.69 -3.21
C PRO A 27 -5.17 -4.54 -4.27
N GLY A 28 -4.59 -5.67 -4.68
CA GLY A 28 -3.50 -5.70 -5.66
C GLY A 28 -2.10 -5.52 -5.06
N LEU A 29 -1.97 -5.42 -3.73
CA LEU A 29 -0.66 -5.36 -3.08
C LEU A 29 0.01 -6.73 -3.05
N VAL A 30 0.94 -6.95 -3.97
CA VAL A 30 1.89 -8.07 -3.96
C VAL A 30 3.26 -7.52 -4.33
N THR A 31 4.22 -7.60 -3.40
CA THR A 31 5.59 -7.14 -3.68
C THR A 31 6.61 -7.89 -2.83
N GLU A 32 7.86 -7.90 -3.27
CA GLU A 32 8.95 -8.58 -2.59
C GLU A 32 10.23 -7.75 -2.53
N ALA A 33 11.12 -8.03 -1.57
CA ALA A 33 12.43 -7.43 -1.45
C ALA A 33 13.40 -8.29 -0.63
N SER A 34 14.70 -8.20 -0.91
CA SER A 34 15.74 -8.97 -0.21
C SER A 34 15.90 -8.61 1.27
N THR A 35 15.44 -7.44 1.71
CA THR A 35 15.47 -7.00 3.11
C THR A 35 14.12 -6.39 3.51
N ALA A 36 13.81 -6.45 4.81
CA ALA A 36 12.59 -5.86 5.35
C ALA A 36 12.58 -4.32 5.17
N GLU A 37 13.74 -3.68 5.30
CA GLU A 37 13.88 -2.23 5.10
C GLU A 37 13.54 -1.82 3.66
N THR A 38 14.09 -2.52 2.67
CA THR A 38 13.76 -2.26 1.26
C THR A 38 12.29 -2.57 0.97
N LEU A 39 11.71 -3.60 1.58
CA LEU A 39 10.28 -3.89 1.46
C LEU A 39 9.44 -2.72 1.97
N ILE A 40 9.77 -2.18 3.15
CA ILE A 40 9.07 -1.04 3.76
C ILE A 40 9.13 0.19 2.85
N GLU A 41 10.29 0.50 2.28
CA GLU A 41 10.42 1.63 1.34
C GLU A 41 9.55 1.45 0.10
N LYS A 42 9.48 0.23 -0.46
CA LYS A 42 8.58 -0.08 -1.58
C LYS A 42 7.11 0.07 -1.19
N LEU A 43 6.73 -0.40 0.00
CA LEU A 43 5.36 -0.31 0.50
C LEU A 43 4.88 1.14 0.66
N LYS A 44 5.74 2.06 1.10
CA LYS A 44 5.41 3.49 1.23
C LYS A 44 4.99 4.14 -0.10
N VAL A 45 5.44 3.60 -1.22
CA VAL A 45 5.09 4.09 -2.57
C VAL A 45 3.92 3.29 -3.15
N LEU A 46 3.97 1.96 -3.09
CA LEU A 46 2.95 1.11 -3.72
C LEU A 46 1.58 1.19 -3.05
N ILE A 47 1.53 1.29 -1.71
CA ILE A 47 0.25 1.36 -0.99
C ILE A 47 -0.59 2.57 -1.43
N PRO A 48 -0.08 3.82 -1.39
CA PRO A 48 -0.88 4.96 -1.81
C PRO A 48 -1.29 4.89 -3.29
N GLU A 49 -0.41 4.44 -4.19
CA GLU A 49 -0.73 4.27 -5.61
C GLU A 49 -1.87 3.25 -5.82
N LEU A 50 -1.81 2.11 -5.14
CA LEU A 50 -2.85 1.09 -5.22
C LEU A 50 -4.18 1.58 -4.62
N LEU A 51 -4.14 2.31 -3.51
CA LEU A 51 -5.36 2.88 -2.92
C LEU A 51 -5.99 3.92 -3.85
N GLU A 52 -5.19 4.75 -4.52
CA GLU A 52 -5.65 5.72 -5.51
C GLU A 52 -6.28 5.01 -6.72
N ALA A 53 -5.56 4.03 -7.29
CA ALA A 53 -6.02 3.26 -8.45
C ALA A 53 -7.34 2.51 -8.17
N ASN A 54 -7.55 2.07 -6.93
CA ASN A 54 -8.78 1.41 -6.49
C ASN A 54 -9.87 2.39 -6.00
N SER A 55 -9.68 3.71 -6.16
CA SER A 55 -10.63 4.74 -5.67
C SER A 55 -10.95 4.63 -4.17
N MET A 56 -10.02 4.08 -3.38
CA MET A 56 -10.15 3.93 -1.93
C MET A 56 -9.60 5.14 -1.16
N LEU A 57 -8.93 6.06 -1.85
CA LEU A 57 -8.62 7.36 -1.29
C LEU A 57 -9.86 8.25 -1.31
N PRO A 58 -10.10 9.05 -0.24
CA PRO A 58 -11.18 10.01 -0.26
C PRO A 58 -10.96 10.98 -1.42
N VAL A 59 -11.94 11.08 -2.32
CA VAL A 59 -11.99 12.15 -3.30
C VAL A 59 -11.94 13.46 -2.52
N ILE A 60 -10.84 14.20 -2.69
CA ILE A 60 -10.82 15.63 -2.42
C ILE A 60 -11.79 16.25 -3.41
N GLN A 61 -13.06 16.33 -3.02
CA GLN A 61 -14.08 17.09 -3.74
C GLN A 61 -13.62 18.54 -3.64
N GLU A 62 -12.89 19.03 -4.64
CA GLU A 62 -12.77 20.45 -4.90
C GLU A 62 -14.19 20.93 -5.18
N THR A 63 -14.92 21.34 -4.13
CA THR A 63 -16.19 22.05 -4.31
C THR A 63 -15.89 23.22 -5.24
N PRO A 64 -16.45 23.26 -6.46
CA PRO A 64 -16.24 24.41 -7.31
C PRO A 64 -16.79 25.60 -6.53
N SER A 65 -15.91 26.56 -6.25
CA SER A 65 -16.31 27.85 -5.67
C SER A 65 -17.40 28.40 -6.57
N ARG A 66 -18.64 28.28 -6.08
CA ARG A 66 -19.82 28.72 -6.81
C ARG A 66 -19.78 30.24 -6.80
N PHE A 67 -19.36 30.81 -7.93
CA PHE A 67 -19.49 32.23 -8.24
C PHE A 67 -20.95 32.66 -8.17
#